data_AF-A0A8J7X4L3-F1
#
_entry.id   AF-A0A8J7X4L3-F1
#
_cell.length_a   1.000
_cell.length_b   1.000
_cell.length_c   1.000
_cell.angle_alpha   90.00
_cell.angle_beta   90.00
_cell.angle_gamma   90.00
#
_symmetry.space_group_name_H-M   'P 1'
#
loop_
_entity.id
_entity.type
_entity.pdbx_description
1 polymer ?
#
loop_
_entity_poly.entity_id
_entity_poly.type
_entity_poly.pdbx_seq_one_letter_code
_entity_poly.pdbx_strand_id
1 'polypeptide(L)'
;MAFNELQGLVRDLDLRFGWVSDSPDQTVLHMQEELGEISREMLKRSKYKKEVFEPSKLNDEIADLIYLTLKLANLLDLDVDDAWERITKRYCVK
;
A
#
# COMPACT_ATOMS: atom_id res chain seq x y z
N MET A 1 -16.33 1.53 6.22
CA MET A 1 -15.81 2.42 5.17
C MET A 1 -15.45 1.49 4.00
N ALA A 2 -14.85 1.93 2.89
CA ALA A 2 -14.64 1.04 1.74
C ALA A 2 -13.35 0.18 1.83
N PHE A 3 -12.65 0.13 2.97
CA PHE A 3 -11.42 -0.69 3.05
C PHE A 3 -11.73 -2.16 3.06
N ASN A 4 -12.86 -2.59 3.65
CA ASN A 4 -13.30 -3.98 3.56
C ASN A 4 -13.58 -4.42 2.12
N GLU A 5 -14.12 -3.53 1.28
CA GLU A 5 -14.33 -3.80 -0.15
C GLU A 5 -13.00 -3.93 -0.89
N LEU A 6 -12.05 -3.03 -0.61
CA LEU A 6 -10.69 -3.10 -1.18
C LEU A 6 -9.91 -4.32 -0.69
N GLN A 7 -10.01 -4.68 0.59
CA GLN A 7 -9.44 -5.92 1.14
C GLN A 7 -10.04 -7.15 0.43
N GLY A 8 -11.35 -7.15 0.17
CA GLY A 8 -12.01 -8.18 -0.63
C GLY A 8 -11.45 -8.27 -2.05
N LEU A 9 -11.34 -7.14 -2.76
CA LEU A 9 -10.76 -7.08 -4.09
C LEU A 9 -9.32 -7.61 -4.14
N VAL A 10 -8.47 -7.19 -3.19
CA VAL A 10 -7.08 -7.65 -3.10
C VAL A 10 -7.01 -9.15 -2.84
N ARG A 11 -7.87 -9.67 -1.95
CA ARG A 11 -7.95 -11.11 -1.68
C ARG A 11 -8.34 -11.90 -2.93
N ASP A 12 -9.31 -11.42 -3.69
CA ASP A 12 -9.75 -12.06 -4.94
C ASP A 12 -8.64 -12.06 -6.01
N LEU A 13 -7.86 -10.97 -6.09
CA LEU A 13 -6.69 -10.89 -6.98
C LEU A 13 -5.59 -11.87 -6.56
N ASP A 14 -5.22 -11.88 -5.28
CA ASP A 14 -4.20 -12.81 -4.76
C ASP A 14 -4.60 -14.28 -5.01
N LEU A 15 -5.89 -14.62 -4.82
CA LEU A 15 -6.41 -15.95 -5.12
C LEU A 15 -6.33 -16.28 -6.62
N ARG A 16 -6.71 -15.32 -7.48
CA ARG A 16 -6.69 -15.49 -8.93
C ARG A 16 -5.28 -15.72 -9.48
N PHE A 17 -4.28 -15.03 -8.94
CA PHE A 17 -2.90 -15.12 -9.40
C PHE A 17 -2.03 -16.12 -8.60
N GLY A 18 -2.57 -16.71 -7.55
CA GLY A 18 -1.87 -17.70 -6.73
C GLY A 18 -0.84 -17.09 -5.77
N TRP A 19 -0.98 -15.82 -5.42
CA TRP A 19 -0.05 -15.08 -4.55
C TRP A 19 -0.37 -15.19 -3.05
N VAL A 20 -1.28 -16.08 -2.68
CA VAL A 20 -1.69 -16.34 -1.29
C VAL A 20 -0.62 -17.05 -0.46
N SER A 21 0.46 -17.54 -1.08
CA SER A 21 1.57 -18.21 -0.38
C SER A 21 2.64 -17.26 0.14
N ASP A 22 2.56 -15.96 -0.17
CA ASP A 22 3.53 -14.98 0.28
C ASP A 22 3.50 -14.86 1.81
N SER A 23 4.67 -14.81 2.46
CA SER A 23 4.70 -14.60 3.90
C SER A 23 4.41 -13.13 4.24
N PRO A 24 3.82 -12.85 5.43
CA PRO A 24 3.67 -11.48 5.91
C PRO A 24 5.01 -10.72 5.94
N ASP A 25 6.09 -11.39 6.36
CA ASP A 25 7.43 -10.79 6.42
C ASP A 25 7.95 -10.39 5.04
N GLN A 26 7.78 -11.25 4.03
CA GLN A 26 8.14 -10.95 2.64
C GLN A 26 7.31 -9.79 2.09
N THR A 27 6.01 -9.75 2.42
CA THR A 27 5.12 -8.66 2.02
C THR A 27 5.62 -7.33 2.56
N VAL A 28 6.09 -7.27 3.82
CA VAL A 28 6.69 -6.07 4.40
C VAL A 28 7.99 -5.66 3.69
N LEU A 29 8.81 -6.63 3.25
CA LEU A 29 10.01 -6.33 2.46
C LEU A 29 9.65 -5.72 1.10
N HIS A 30 8.65 -6.24 0.40
CA HIS A 30 8.16 -5.63 -0.84
C HIS A 30 7.59 -4.22 -0.61
N MET A 31 6.86 -4.00 0.49
CA MET A 31 6.38 -2.65 0.85
C MET A 31 7.55 -1.66 0.98
N GLN A 32 8.68 -2.10 1.53
CA GLN A 32 9.89 -1.28 1.63
C GLN A 32 10.49 -0.95 0.26
N GLU A 33 10.40 -1.86 -0.71
CA GLU A 33 10.82 -1.64 -2.11
C GLU A 33 9.94 -0.57 -2.77
N GLU A 34 8.61 -0.68 -2.67
CA GLU A 34 7.69 0.32 -3.25
C GLU A 34 7.86 1.70 -2.62
N LEU A 35 8.08 1.75 -1.29
CA LEU A 35 8.40 3.01 -0.61
C LEU A 35 9.73 3.61 -1.12
N GLY A 36 10.69 2.76 -1.49
CA GLY A 36 11.95 3.15 -2.12
C GLY A 36 11.73 3.77 -3.50
N GLU A 37 10.84 3.21 -4.32
CA GLU A 37 10.49 3.76 -5.64
C GLU A 37 9.69 5.07 -5.52
N ILE A 38 8.74 5.18 -4.60
CA ILE A 38 8.09 6.46 -4.24
C ILE A 38 9.15 7.50 -3.89
N SER A 39 10.10 7.15 -3.03
CA SER A 39 11.20 8.03 -2.63
C SER A 39 12.06 8.45 -3.83
N ARG A 40 12.32 7.52 -4.75
CA ARG A 40 13.08 7.78 -5.98
C ARG A 40 12.39 8.81 -6.86
N GLU A 41 11.08 8.68 -7.10
CA GLU A 41 10.31 9.64 -7.88
C GLU A 41 10.25 11.02 -7.23
N MET A 42 10.16 11.08 -5.89
CA MET A 42 10.22 12.34 -5.16
C MET A 42 11.57 13.05 -5.28
N LEU A 43 12.69 12.31 -5.36
CA LEU A 43 14.01 12.89 -5.62
C LEU A 43 14.16 13.43 -7.05
N LYS A 44 13.47 12.83 -8.03
CA LYS A 44 13.39 13.41 -9.39
C LYS A 44 12.60 14.71 -9.35
N ARG A 45 11.47 14.74 -8.62
CA ARG A 45 10.64 15.94 -8.46
C ARG A 45 11.39 17.10 -7.79
N SER A 46 12.23 16.81 -6.80
CA SER A 46 13.06 17.82 -6.13
C SER A 46 14.25 18.31 -6.96
N LYS A 47 14.44 17.77 -8.18
CA LYS A 47 15.60 18.01 -9.04
C LYS A 47 16.95 17.60 -8.42
N TYR A 48 16.91 16.75 -7.41
CA TYR A 48 18.12 16.12 -6.87
C TYR A 48 18.72 15.13 -7.87
N LYS A 49 17.85 14.42 -8.62
CA LYS A 49 18.25 13.58 -9.76
C LYS A 49 18.03 14.33 -11.09
N LYS A 50 18.82 13.96 -12.11
CA LYS A 50 18.71 14.49 -13.49
C LYS A 50 17.53 13.90 -14.28
N GLU A 51 17.02 12.76 -13.84
CA GLU A 51 15.87 12.09 -14.43
C GLU A 51 14.60 12.94 -14.26
N VAL A 52 13.67 12.82 -15.21
CA VAL A 52 12.41 13.58 -15.21
C VAL A 52 11.43 12.94 -14.23
N PHE A 53 10.74 13.77 -13.44
CA PHE A 53 9.65 13.31 -12.58
C PHE A 53 8.45 12.86 -13.41
N GLU A 54 7.94 11.66 -13.13
CA GLU A 54 6.80 11.07 -13.82
C GLU A 54 5.64 10.88 -12.83
N PRO A 55 4.61 11.76 -12.84
CA PRO A 55 3.49 11.67 -11.91
C PRO A 55 2.72 10.35 -11.99
N SER A 56 2.61 9.76 -13.18
CA SER A 56 1.96 8.45 -13.38
C SER A 56 2.72 7.36 -12.65
N LYS A 57 4.05 7.32 -12.79
CA LYS A 57 4.88 6.35 -12.08
C LYS A 57 4.70 6.48 -10.58
N LEU A 58 4.82 7.70 -10.02
CA LEU A 58 4.55 7.92 -8.59
C LEU A 58 3.17 7.43 -8.16
N ASN A 59 2.13 7.63 -8.98
CA ASN A 59 0.79 7.16 -8.69
C ASN A 59 0.71 5.62 -8.67
N ASP A 60 1.40 4.94 -9.58
CA ASP A 60 1.48 3.48 -9.64
C ASP A 60 2.19 2.93 -8.40
N GLU A 61 3.36 3.46 -8.02
CA GLU A 61 4.10 3.02 -6.82
C GLU A 61 3.27 3.23 -5.52
N ILE A 62 2.47 4.31 -5.46
CA ILE A 62 1.53 4.53 -4.34
C ILE A 62 0.43 3.47 -4.32
N ALA A 63 -0.11 3.12 -5.49
CA ALA A 63 -1.14 2.09 -5.60
C ALA A 63 -0.58 0.71 -5.20
N ASP A 64 0.65 0.38 -5.59
CA ASP A 64 1.34 -0.85 -5.23
C ASP A 64 1.57 -0.94 -3.71
N LEU A 65 2.01 0.15 -3.08
CA LEU A 65 2.14 0.20 -1.62
C LEU A 65 0.80 0.02 -0.89
N ILE A 66 -0.29 0.61 -1.43
CA ILE A 66 -1.65 0.40 -0.89
C ILE A 66 -2.08 -1.05 -1.04
N TYR A 67 -1.86 -1.65 -2.22
CA TYR A 67 -2.15 -3.06 -2.48
C TYR A 67 -1.45 -3.96 -1.46
N LEU A 68 -0.14 -3.80 -1.29
CA LEU A 68 0.66 -4.60 -0.35
C LEU A 68 0.24 -4.40 1.10
N THR A 69 -0.18 -3.19 1.48
CA THR A 69 -0.70 -2.90 2.82
C THR A 69 -2.00 -3.68 3.09
N LEU A 70 -2.93 -3.68 2.13
CA LEU A 70 -4.19 -4.42 2.25
C LEU A 70 -3.96 -5.94 2.19
N LYS A 71 -3.01 -6.39 1.37
CA LYS A 71 -2.57 -7.78 1.32
C LYS A 71 -2.02 -8.23 2.67
N LEU A 72 -1.13 -7.44 3.28
CA LEU A 72 -0.60 -7.73 4.61
C LEU A 72 -1.71 -7.82 5.66
N ALA A 73 -2.68 -6.90 5.62
CA ALA A 73 -3.85 -6.95 6.50
C ALA A 73 -4.64 -8.24 6.29
N ASN A 74 -4.86 -8.67 5.05
CA ASN A 74 -5.54 -9.92 4.73
C ASN A 74 -4.77 -11.16 5.22
N LEU A 75 -3.45 -11.21 5.04
CA LEU A 75 -2.59 -12.32 5.47
C LEU A 75 -2.58 -12.50 7.00
N LEU A 76 -2.77 -11.40 7.74
CA LEU A 76 -2.77 -11.36 9.20
C LEU A 76 -4.18 -11.29 9.82
N ASP A 77 -5.23 -11.41 9.00
CA ASP A 77 -6.64 -11.34 9.41
C ASP A 77 -6.98 -10.04 10.19
N LEU A 78 -6.51 -8.90 9.69
CA LEU A 78 -6.72 -7.58 10.29
C LEU A 78 -7.88 -6.82 9.63
N ASP A 79 -8.65 -6.11 10.45
CA ASP A 79 -9.73 -5.21 10.02
C ASP A 79 -9.22 -3.76 9.89
N VAL A 80 -9.04 -3.31 8.64
CA VAL A 80 -8.54 -1.96 8.36
C VAL A 80 -9.62 -0.89 8.59
N ASP A 81 -10.90 -1.23 8.40
CA ASP A 81 -12.01 -0.30 8.63
C ASP A 81 -12.10 0.09 10.12
N ASP A 82 -12.01 -0.89 11.02
CA ASP A 82 -11.99 -0.65 12.47
C ASP A 82 -10.75 0.18 12.88
N ALA A 83 -9.57 -0.16 12.36
CA ALA A 83 -8.36 0.64 12.58
C ALA A 83 -8.52 2.09 12.11
N TRP A 84 -9.15 2.29 10.95
CA TRP A 84 -9.43 3.61 10.39
C TRP A 84 -10.48 4.39 11.19
N GLU A 85 -11.52 3.74 11.69
CA GLU A 85 -12.52 4.38 12.54
C GLU A 85 -11.88 4.89 13.85
N ARG A 86 -10.98 4.11 14.46
CA ARG A 86 -10.25 4.54 15.65
C ARG A 86 -9.39 5.78 15.40
N ILE A 87 -8.66 5.82 14.28
CA ILE A 87 -7.75 6.93 14.01
C ILE A 87 -8.52 8.21 13.69
N THR A 88 -9.59 8.13 12.91
CA THR A 88 -10.43 9.28 12.56
C THR A 88 -11.11 9.88 13.79
N LYS A 89 -11.70 9.04 14.67
CA LYS A 89 -12.23 9.52 15.97
C LYS A 89 -11.19 10.26 16.80
N ARG A 90 -9.94 9.77 16.84
CA ARG A 90 -8.85 10.43 17.57
C ARG A 90 -8.52 11.83 17.01
N TYR A 91 -8.57 12.02 15.70
CA TYR A 91 -8.28 13.31 15.06
C TYR A 91 -9.47 14.27 15.10
N CYS A 92 -10.72 13.79 15.14
CA CYS A 92 -11.90 14.65 15.27
C CYS A 92 -12.12 15.23 16.68
N VAL A 93 -11.45 14.68 17.71
CA VAL A 93 -11.57 15.10 19.11
C VAL A 93 -10.38 16.00 19.53
N LYS A 94 -9.41 16.23 18.64
CA LYS A 94 -8.34 17.21 18.80
C LYS A 94 -8.71 18.54 18.14
#